data_AF-A0A9X4M1W0-F1
#
_entry.id   AF-A0A9X4M1W0-F1
#
_cell.length_a   1.000
_cell.length_b   1.000
_cell.length_c   1.000
_cell.angle_alpha   90.00
_cell.angle_beta   90.00
_cell.angle_gamma   90.00
#
_symmetry.space_group_name_H-M   'P 1'
#
loop_
_entity.id
_entity.type
_entity.pdbx_description
1 polymer ?
#
loop_
_entity_poly.entity_id
_entity_poly.type
_entity_poly.pdbx_seq_one_letter_code
_entity_poly.pdbx_strand_id
1 'polypeptide(L)' 'MTFLRKNLTLVSGVTRDRGRALISAGAYLAAHRDLESTYVTDLFSMDNVQEAFAVAAAPARGRVKVAVTT' A
#
# COMPACT_ATOMS: atom_id res chain seq x y z
N MET A 1 -12.98 20.06 -20.37
CA MET A 1 -11.75 19.26 -20.19
C MET A 1 -11.04 19.16 -21.53
N THR A 2 -9.94 19.88 -21.72
CA THR A 2 -9.17 19.80 -22.96
C THR A 2 -7.99 18.86 -22.69
N PHE A 3 -8.04 17.65 -23.25
CA PHE A 3 -6.88 16.78 -23.25
C PHE A 3 -5.76 17.44 -24.06
N LEU A 4 -4.57 17.55 -23.46
CA LEU A 4 -3.37 18.02 -24.15
C LEU A 4 -3.14 17.11 -25.36
N ARG A 5 -3.01 17.68 -26.58
CA ARG A 5 -2.67 16.94 -27.82
C ARG A 5 -1.26 16.36 -27.75
N LYS A 6 -1.10 15.33 -26.92
CA LYS A 6 0.03 14.42 -26.88
C LYS A 6 -0.61 13.05 -27.05
N ASN A 7 -0.07 12.19 -27.90
CA ASN A 7 -0.58 10.84 -28.18
C ASN A 7 -0.42 9.93 -26.94
N LEU A 8 -1.09 10.29 -25.84
CA LEU A 8 -1.02 9.65 -24.54
C LEU A 8 -2.24 8.76 -24.35
N THR A 9 -1.99 7.59 -23.77
CA THR A 9 -3.04 6.64 -23.39
C THR A 9 -3.32 6.81 -21.90
N LEU A 10 -4.56 7.13 -21.55
CA LEU A 10 -5.04 6.99 -20.18
C LEU A 10 -5.48 5.54 -19.95
N VAL A 11 -4.90 4.88 -18.94
CA VAL A 11 -5.27 3.52 -18.54
C VAL A 11 -5.82 3.57 -17.12
N SER A 12 -6.98 2.97 -16.91
CA SER A 12 -7.52 2.64 -15.59
C SER A 12 -7.50 1.12 -15.39
N GLY A 13 -7.43 0.67 -14.14
CA GLY A 13 -7.40 -0.76 -13.85
C GLY A 13 -7.51 -1.07 -12.37
N VAL A 14 -7.92 -2.30 -12.09
CA VAL A 14 -7.90 -2.93 -10.77
C VAL A 14 -7.08 -4.20 -10.85
N THR A 15 -6.53 -4.66 -9.74
CA THR A 15 -5.79 -5.94 -9.69
C THR A 15 -6.75 -7.09 -10.00
N ARG A 16 -6.55 -7.77 -11.15
CA ARG A 16 -7.42 -8.88 -11.60
C ARG A 16 -6.99 -10.24 -11.07
N ASP A 17 -5.68 -10.53 -11.10
CA ASP A 17 -5.10 -11.78 -10.60
C ASP A 17 -4.31 -11.48 -9.33
N ARG A 18 -5.02 -11.51 -8.20
CA ARG A 18 -4.45 -11.22 -6.89
C ARG A 18 -3.39 -12.24 -6.48
N GLY A 19 -3.58 -13.52 -6.80
CA GLY A 19 -2.66 -14.59 -6.40
C GLY A 19 -1.29 -14.40 -7.03
N ARG A 20 -1.24 -14.27 -8.35
CA ARG A 20 0.00 -14.01 -9.08
C ARG A 20 0.65 -12.69 -8.67
N ALA A 21 -0.15 -11.64 -8.46
CA ALA A 21 0.36 -10.35 -8.03
C ALA A 21 1.05 -10.43 -6.66
N LEU A 22 0.46 -11.16 -5.70
CA LEU A 22 1.05 -11.34 -4.37
C LEU A 22 2.35 -12.16 -4.41
N ILE A 23 2.43 -13.21 -5.23
CA ILE A 23 3.66 -13.98 -5.41
C ILE A 23 4.79 -13.08 -5.93
N SER A 24 4.49 -12.28 -6.96
CA SER A 24 5.45 -11.33 -7.53
C SER A 24 5.88 -10.26 -6.51
N ALA A 25 4.91 -9.70 -5.76
CA ALA A 25 5.18 -8.72 -4.72
C ALA A 25 6.05 -9.30 -3.58
N GLY A 26 5.80 -10.55 -3.19
CA GLY A 26 6.61 -11.25 -2.19
C GLY A 26 8.05 -11.46 -2.66
N ALA A 27 8.25 -11.90 -3.91
CA ALA A 27 9.58 -12.05 -4.50
C ALA A 27 10.32 -10.71 -4.56
N TYR A 28 9.61 -9.63 -4.93
CA TYR A 28 10.18 -8.28 -4.96
C TYR A 28 10.58 -7.79 -3.58
N LEU A 29 9.71 -7.95 -2.57
CA LEU A 29 10.02 -7.56 -1.19
C LEU A 29 11.18 -8.36 -0.62
N ALA A 30 11.31 -9.65 -0.96
CA ALA A 30 12.44 -10.47 -0.55
C ALA A 30 13.78 -9.95 -1.13
N ALA A 31 13.77 -9.44 -2.37
CA ALA A 31 14.93 -8.83 -3.01
C ALA A 31 15.25 -7.42 -2.48
N HIS A 32 14.26 -6.72 -1.92
CA HIS A 32 14.35 -5.33 -1.46
C HIS A 32 13.83 -5.20 -0.02
N ARG A 33 14.57 -5.79 0.92
CA ARG A 33 14.17 -5.87 2.34
C ARG A 33 14.05 -4.51 3.03
N ASP A 34 14.77 -3.50 2.56
CA ASP A 34 14.71 -2.12 3.04
C ASP A 34 13.30 -1.51 2.93
N LEU A 35 12.51 -1.97 1.96
CA LEU A 35 11.13 -1.53 1.77
C LEU A 35 10.22 -1.88 2.95
N GLU A 36 10.50 -2.94 3.71
CA GLU A 36 9.67 -3.35 4.84
C GLU A 36 9.55 -2.21 5.87
N SER A 37 10.70 -1.66 6.28
CA SER A 37 10.78 -0.55 7.22
C SER A 37 10.28 0.79 6.67
N THR A 38 10.25 0.95 5.35
CA THR A 38 9.81 2.18 4.69
C THR A 38 8.29 2.17 4.42
N TYR A 39 7.73 0.98 4.22
CA TYR A 39 6.33 0.83 3.81
C TYR A 39 5.39 0.66 5.00
N VAL A 40 5.79 -0.06 6.06
CA VAL A 40 5.04 -0.18 7.31
C VAL A 40 5.41 0.97 8.24
N THR A 41 4.54 1.96 8.34
CA THR A 41 4.82 3.24 9.03
C THR A 41 4.28 3.28 10.44
N ASP A 42 3.19 2.56 10.71
CA ASP A 42 2.53 2.53 12.01
C ASP A 42 2.22 1.08 12.37
N LEU A 43 2.62 0.65 13.56
CA LEU A 43 2.40 -0.71 14.06
C LEU A 43 1.61 -0.65 15.37
N PHE A 44 0.52 -1.40 15.45
CA PHE A 44 -0.33 -1.50 16.62
C PHE A 44 -0.39 -2.94 17.13
N SER A 45 -0.56 -3.11 18.44
CA SER A 45 -0.97 -4.40 19.02
C SER A 45 -2.40 -4.74 18.57
N MET A 46 -2.71 -6.03 18.52
CA MET A 46 -4.07 -6.55 18.33
C MET A 46 -5.08 -5.97 19.33
N ASP A 47 -4.66 -5.66 20.56
CA ASP A 47 -5.51 -5.05 21.58
C ASP A 47 -5.98 -3.63 21.21
N ASN A 48 -5.25 -2.97 20.30
CA ASN A 48 -5.49 -1.59 19.87
C ASN A 48 -6.07 -1.52 18.46
N VAL A 49 -6.78 -2.57 18.00
CA VAL A 49 -7.30 -2.64 16.62
C VAL A 49 -8.21 -1.47 16.25
N GLN A 50 -9.02 -0.97 17.20
CA GLN A 50 -9.92 0.16 16.95
C GLN A 50 -9.15 1.47 16.72
N GLU A 51 -8.07 1.68 17.49
CA GLU A 51 -7.18 2.81 17.31
C GLU A 51 -6.43 2.71 15.97
N ALA A 52 -5.90 1.53 15.66
CA ALA A 52 -5.23 1.27 14.38
C ALA A 52 -6.14 1.60 13.19
N PHE A 53 -7.42 1.24 13.27
CA PHE A 53 -8.41 1.55 12.24
C PHE A 53 -8.67 3.06 12.13
N ALA A 54 -8.86 3.75 13.25
CA ALA A 54 -9.08 5.20 13.25
C ALA A 54 -7.88 5.96 12.65
N VAL A 55 -6.66 5.51 12.98
CA VAL A 55 -5.40 6.04 12.46
C VAL A 55 -5.25 5.76 10.96
N ALA A 56 -5.64 4.58 10.48
CA ALA A 56 -5.62 4.24 9.06
C ALA A 56 -6.64 5.03 8.23
N ALA A 57 -7.80 5.36 8.82
CA ALA A 57 -8.85 6.13 8.16
C ALA A 57 -8.53 7.64 8.06
N ALA A 58 -7.65 8.16 8.91
CA ALA A 58 -7.22 9.56 8.92
C ALA A 58 -5.91 9.74 8.12
N PRO A 59 -5.93 10.41 6.95
CA PRO A 59 -4.72 10.67 6.19
C PRO A 59 -3.73 11.53 6.98
N ALA A 60 -2.47 11.09 7.03
CA ALA A 60 -1.38 11.84 7.63
C ALA A 60 -0.17 11.85 6.69
N ARG A 61 0.57 12.96 6.67
CA ARG A 61 1.78 13.06 5.86
C ARG A 61 2.77 11.98 6.30
N GLY A 62 3.28 11.20 5.36
CA GLY A 62 4.27 10.16 5.61
C GLY A 62 3.69 8.82 6.08
N ARG A 63 2.39 8.72 6.35
CA ARG A 63 1.73 7.44 6.62
C ARG A 63 1.50 6.67 5.32
N VAL A 64 2.03 5.46 5.24
CA VAL A 64 1.90 4.60 4.06
C VAL A 64 1.09 3.35 4.38
N LYS A 65 1.40 2.67 5.49
CA LYS A 65 0.70 1.45 5.91
C LYS A 65 0.64 1.37 7.43
N VAL A 66 -0.58 1.18 7.93
CA VAL A 66 -0.83 0.74 9.30
C VAL A 66 -0.91 -0.78 9.31
N ALA A 67 -0.16 -1.41 10.21
CA ALA A 67 -0.15 -2.85 10.45
C ALA A 67 -0.57 -3.16 11.89
N VAL A 68 -1.15 -4.34 12.08
CA VAL A 68 -1.48 -4.88 13.40
C VAL A 68 -0.66 -6.14 13.59
N THR A 69 0.01 -6.26 14.73
CA THR A 69 0.74 -7.46 15.12
C THR A 69 0.00 -8.17 16.25
N THR A 70 0.11 -9.49 16.26
CA THR A 70 -0.20 -10.35 17.41
C THR A 70 0.75 -10.09 18.56
#